data_AF-A0A2P4Q6L0-F1
#
_entry.id   AF-A0A2P4Q6L0-F1
#
_cell.length_a   1.000
_cell.length_b   1.000
_cell.length_c   1.000
_cell.angle_alpha   90.00
_cell.angle_beta   90.00
_cell.angle_gamma   90.00
#
_symmetry.space_group_name_H-M   'P 1'
#
loop_
_entity.id
_entity.type
_entity.pdbx_description
1 polymer ?
#
loop_
_entity_poly.entity_id
_entity_poly.type
_entity_poly.pdbx_seq_one_letter_code
_entity_poly.pdbx_strand_id
1 'polypeptide(L)'
;MIQTPNKNTNMFIDFRTSLFAIYLFLAGDSNALSNWSYADNPSIAILIVLFSLLIVVYLMNLLIGLLNNAIGEDDNRVSYLIWKAEILAKIELFYLLPHQRRWQIWFPEVIHYYVDVNKTRIEIERLIKEGEWDNKEFTKMQEKLLEQLQIKYNPNDNKVILEKLEKLEEKLEKLEKLLEEIRAK
;
A
#
# COMPACT_ATOMS: atom_id res chain seq x y z
N MET A 1 49.49 -28.00 19.83
CA MET A 1 49.77 -26.67 19.25
C MET A 1 48.44 -25.92 19.27
N ILE A 2 48.30 -24.90 20.13
CA ILE A 2 47.08 -24.09 20.20
C ILE A 2 47.13 -23.13 19.01
N GLN A 3 46.29 -23.33 18.00
CA GLN A 3 46.16 -22.37 16.91
C GLN A 3 45.52 -21.10 17.47
N THR A 4 46.15 -19.96 17.23
CA THR A 4 45.51 -18.67 17.47
C THR A 4 44.35 -18.53 16.48
N PRO A 5 43.13 -18.17 16.93
CA PRO A 5 41.97 -18.11 16.04
C PRO A 5 42.25 -17.10 14.92
N ASN A 6 42.25 -17.56 13.67
CA ASN A 6 42.37 -16.68 12.51
C ASN A 6 40.97 -16.22 12.05
N LYS A 7 40.93 -15.22 11.15
CA LYS A 7 39.69 -14.64 10.61
C LYS A 7 38.72 -15.64 9.97
N ASN A 8 39.21 -16.79 9.50
CA ASN A 8 38.42 -17.88 8.90
C ASN A 8 37.98 -18.94 9.93
N THR A 9 38.54 -18.91 11.15
CA THR A 9 38.27 -19.88 12.22
C THR A 9 37.38 -19.31 13.31
N ASN A 10 37.28 -17.99 13.47
CA ASN A 10 36.34 -17.38 14.40
C ASN A 10 35.76 -16.08 13.81
N MET A 11 34.47 -16.08 13.52
CA MET A 11 33.80 -14.94 12.91
C MET A 11 33.55 -13.79 13.91
N PHE A 12 33.77 -13.99 15.21
CA PHE A 12 33.54 -12.97 16.25
C PHE A 12 34.78 -12.14 16.60
N ILE A 13 35.88 -12.27 15.85
CA ILE A 13 37.11 -11.49 16.06
C ILE A 13 36.92 -10.01 15.69
N ASP A 14 36.26 -9.73 14.56
CA ASP A 14 36.01 -8.38 14.07
C ASP A 14 34.51 -8.05 14.14
N PHE A 15 34.16 -6.78 14.39
CA PHE A 15 32.76 -6.33 14.40
C PHE A 15 32.00 -6.60 13.10
N ARG A 16 32.67 -6.44 11.94
CA ARG A 16 32.04 -6.69 10.64
C ARG A 16 31.71 -8.17 10.44
N THR A 17 32.63 -9.05 10.81
CA THR A 17 32.43 -10.50 10.66
C THR A 17 31.45 -11.02 11.72
N SER A 18 31.41 -10.41 12.91
CA SER A 18 30.46 -10.79 13.94
C SER A 18 29.02 -10.41 13.56
N LEU A 19 28.82 -9.24 12.94
CA LEU A 19 27.52 -8.87 12.39
C LEU A 19 27.05 -9.85 11.31
N PHE A 20 27.97 -10.26 10.43
CA PHE A 20 27.67 -11.27 9.40
C PHE A 20 27.37 -12.65 10.00
N ALA A 21 28.08 -13.05 11.05
CA ALA A 21 27.80 -14.28 11.80
C ALA A 21 26.39 -14.28 12.42
N ILE A 22 25.94 -13.15 12.99
CA ILE A 22 24.58 -13.01 13.52
C ILE A 22 23.54 -13.09 12.41
N TYR A 23 23.81 -12.50 11.24
CA TYR A 23 22.92 -12.62 10.07
C TYR A 23 22.80 -14.07 9.58
N LEU A 24 23.93 -14.79 9.46
CA LEU A 24 23.93 -16.21 9.11
C LEU A 24 23.13 -17.03 10.12
N PHE A 25 23.31 -16.75 11.42
CA PHE A 25 22.57 -17.40 12.48
C PHE A 25 21.06 -17.14 12.38
N LEU A 26 20.65 -15.90 12.07
CA LEU A 26 19.25 -15.54 11.83
C LEU A 26 18.65 -16.31 10.64
N ALA A 27 19.45 -16.55 9.59
CA ALA A 27 19.07 -17.34 8.41
C ALA A 27 19.09 -18.86 8.67
N GLY A 28 19.48 -19.32 9.86
CA GLY A 28 19.50 -20.73 10.25
C GLY A 28 20.85 -21.42 10.06
N ASP A 29 21.91 -20.70 9.66
CA ASP A 29 23.26 -21.24 9.55
C ASP A 29 24.00 -21.13 10.90
N SER A 30 24.18 -22.27 11.56
CA SER A 30 24.87 -22.38 12.85
C SER A 30 26.39 -22.57 12.72
N ASN A 31 26.94 -22.65 11.50
CA ASN A 31 28.37 -22.85 11.28
C ASN A 31 29.22 -21.72 11.88
N ALA A 32 28.68 -20.50 11.96
CA ALA A 32 29.35 -19.36 12.58
C ALA A 32 29.62 -19.58 14.09
N LEU A 33 28.82 -20.42 14.76
CA LEU A 33 28.91 -20.73 16.18
C LEU A 33 29.67 -22.04 16.47
N SER A 34 29.96 -22.84 15.44
CA SER A 34 30.60 -24.17 15.56
C SER A 34 31.96 -24.18 16.28
N ASN A 35 32.67 -23.07 16.23
CA ASN A 35 33.99 -22.91 16.85
C ASN A 35 33.92 -22.70 18.38
N TRP A 36 32.72 -22.56 18.94
CA TRP A 36 32.52 -22.35 20.38
C TRP A 36 31.94 -23.61 21.03
N SER A 37 32.73 -24.23 21.90
CA SER A 37 32.26 -25.32 22.75
C SER A 37 31.28 -24.79 23.81
N TYR A 38 30.05 -25.32 23.82
CA TYR A 38 29.00 -24.93 24.75
C TYR A 38 29.31 -25.30 26.21
N ALA A 39 30.06 -26.37 26.42
CA ALA A 39 30.44 -26.85 27.76
C ALA A 39 31.48 -25.93 28.41
N ASP A 40 32.39 -25.38 27.60
CA ASP A 40 33.49 -24.56 28.09
C ASP A 40 33.10 -23.08 28.26
N ASN A 41 31.98 -22.64 27.66
CA ASN A 41 31.54 -21.25 27.65
C ASN A 41 30.04 -21.11 27.93
N PRO A 42 29.60 -21.29 29.20
CA PRO A 42 28.17 -21.29 29.56
C PRO A 42 27.47 -19.98 29.21
N SER A 43 28.17 -18.84 29.29
CA SER A 43 27.61 -17.52 28.95
C SER A 43 27.19 -17.42 27.48
N ILE A 44 27.97 -18.01 26.56
CA ILE A 44 27.66 -18.02 25.12
C ILE A 44 26.45 -18.91 24.85
N ALA A 45 26.38 -20.07 25.51
CA ALA A 45 25.23 -20.96 25.42
C ALA A 45 23.94 -20.26 25.87
N ILE A 46 23.97 -19.55 26.99
CA ILE A 46 22.82 -18.77 27.50
C ILE A 46 22.41 -17.68 26.48
N LEU A 47 23.38 -16.93 25.93
CA LEU A 47 23.11 -15.89 24.94
C LEU A 47 22.47 -16.45 23.67
N ILE A 48 22.95 -17.59 23.16
CA ILE A 48 22.39 -18.27 21.98
C ILE A 48 20.95 -18.70 22.23
N VAL A 49 20.66 -19.29 23.39
CA VAL A 49 19.30 -19.73 23.75
C VAL A 49 18.36 -18.52 23.85
N LEU A 50 18.77 -17.46 24.55
CA LEU A 50 17.97 -16.24 24.68
C LEU A 50 17.73 -15.56 23.33
N PHE A 51 18.77 -15.45 22.50
CA PHE A 51 18.65 -14.86 21.17
C PHE A 51 17.72 -15.70 20.29
N SER A 52 17.86 -17.02 20.28
CA SER A 52 17.00 -17.92 19.51
C SER A 52 15.53 -17.79 19.92
N LEU A 53 15.27 -17.71 21.23
CA LEU A 53 13.92 -17.51 21.75
C LEU A 53 13.35 -16.16 21.29
N LEU A 54 14.15 -15.09 21.30
CA LEU A 54 13.74 -13.77 20.81
C LEU A 54 13.42 -13.80 19.30
N ILE A 55 14.25 -14.45 18.48
CA ILE A 55 13.99 -14.55 17.03
C ILE A 55 12.67 -15.31 16.78
N VAL A 56 12.54 -16.51 17.34
CA VAL A 56 11.40 -17.40 17.06
C VAL A 56 10.09 -16.85 17.64
N VAL A 57 10.11 -16.38 18.89
CA VAL A 57 8.89 -15.97 19.59
C VAL A 57 8.50 -14.54 19.25
N TYR A 58 9.46 -13.64 19.11
CA TYR A 58 9.15 -12.21 18.92
C TYR A 58 9.26 -11.79 17.46
N LEU A 59 10.44 -11.90 16.85
CA LEU A 59 10.66 -11.32 15.52
C LEU A 59 9.88 -12.04 14.41
N MET A 60 9.86 -13.38 14.39
CA MET A 60 9.12 -14.11 13.35
C MET A 60 7.60 -13.88 13.46
N ASN A 61 7.06 -13.92 14.68
CA ASN A 61 5.63 -13.68 14.90
C ASN A 61 5.24 -12.23 14.57
N LEU A 62 6.07 -11.25 14.94
CA LEU A 62 5.86 -9.86 14.59
C LEU A 62 5.96 -9.63 13.08
N LEU A 63 6.95 -10.22 12.41
CA LEU A 63 7.11 -10.10 10.96
C LEU A 63 5.92 -10.72 10.22
N ILE A 64 5.48 -11.92 10.61
CA ILE A 64 4.30 -12.58 10.03
C ILE A 64 3.05 -11.72 10.27
N GLY A 65 2.87 -11.16 11.47
CA GLY A 65 1.74 -10.30 11.80
C GLY A 65 1.69 -9.03 10.95
N LEU A 66 2.83 -8.35 10.82
CA LEU A 66 2.96 -7.16 9.97
C LEU A 66 2.75 -7.49 8.48
N LEU A 67 3.33 -8.60 8.01
CA LEU A 67 3.19 -9.03 6.62
C LEU A 67 1.75 -9.40 6.30
N ASN A 68 1.07 -10.10 7.20
CA ASN A 68 -0.34 -10.44 7.05
C ASN A 68 -1.22 -9.18 7.01
N ASN A 69 -0.93 -8.18 7.84
CA ASN A 69 -1.65 -6.90 7.80
C ASN A 69 -1.45 -6.20 6.44
N ALA A 70 -0.20 -6.09 5.98
CA ALA A 70 0.12 -5.45 4.70
C ALA A 70 -0.48 -6.19 3.49
N ILE A 71 -0.61 -7.52 3.54
CA ILE A 71 -1.26 -8.30 2.49
C ILE A 71 -2.79 -8.13 2.50
N GLY A 72 -3.39 -7.95 3.69
CA GLY A 72 -4.84 -7.88 3.84
C GLY A 72 -5.47 -6.56 3.39
N GLU A 73 -4.67 -5.52 3.16
CA GLU A 73 -5.14 -4.13 3.00
C GLU A 73 -5.44 -3.72 1.55
N ASP A 74 -5.01 -4.50 0.55
CA ASP A 74 -5.20 -4.16 -0.87
C ASP A 74 -6.04 -5.19 -1.63
N ASP A 75 -7.09 -4.70 -2.30
CA ASP A 75 -7.78 -5.41 -3.38
C ASP A 75 -6.83 -5.47 -4.59
N ASN A 76 -5.84 -6.36 -4.50
CA ASN A 76 -4.64 -6.42 -5.34
C ASN A 76 -4.98 -6.45 -6.84
N ARG A 77 -6.17 -6.91 -7.20
CA ARG A 77 -6.58 -7.03 -8.60
C ARG A 77 -6.87 -5.68 -9.26
N VAL A 78 -7.50 -4.72 -8.57
CA VAL A 78 -7.79 -3.40 -9.15
C VAL A 78 -6.49 -2.62 -9.31
N SER A 79 -5.69 -2.55 -8.24
CA SER A 79 -4.38 -1.90 -8.25
C SER A 79 -3.47 -2.52 -9.31
N TYR A 80 -3.44 -3.84 -9.44
CA TYR A 80 -2.70 -4.52 -10.50
C TYR A 80 -3.14 -4.10 -11.92
N LEU A 81 -4.44 -3.98 -12.18
CA LEU A 81 -4.94 -3.58 -13.49
C LEU A 81 -4.63 -2.10 -13.80
N ILE A 82 -4.71 -1.22 -12.81
CA ILE A 82 -4.31 0.19 -12.94
C ILE A 82 -2.82 0.28 -13.27
N TRP A 83 -1.97 -0.37 -12.47
CA TRP A 83 -0.53 -0.41 -12.72
C TRP A 83 -0.20 -1.00 -14.10
N LYS A 84 -0.89 -2.06 -14.50
CA LYS A 84 -0.73 -2.67 -15.82
C LYS A 84 -1.11 -1.68 -16.94
N ALA A 85 -2.21 -0.95 -16.79
CA ALA A 85 -2.65 0.06 -17.75
C ALA A 85 -1.62 1.21 -17.87
N GLU A 86 -1.14 1.72 -16.74
CA GLU A 86 -0.11 2.77 -16.71
C GLU A 86 1.20 2.33 -17.38
N ILE A 87 1.66 1.12 -17.08
CA ILE A 87 2.87 0.57 -17.68
C ILE A 87 2.68 0.39 -19.19
N LEU A 88 1.54 -0.15 -19.62
CA LEU A 88 1.23 -0.30 -21.05
C LEU A 88 1.19 1.06 -21.77
N ALA A 89 0.57 2.08 -21.18
CA ALA A 89 0.54 3.43 -21.74
C ALA A 89 1.94 4.05 -21.84
N LYS A 90 2.80 3.85 -20.83
CA LYS A 90 4.21 4.28 -20.86
C LYS A 90 5.00 3.57 -21.96
N ILE A 91 4.81 2.26 -22.12
CA ILE A 91 5.43 1.49 -23.20
C ILE A 91 4.97 2.02 -24.57
N GLU A 92 3.66 2.24 -24.72
CA GLU A 92 3.07 2.73 -25.96
C GLU A 92 3.62 4.10 -26.36
N LEU A 93 3.72 5.02 -25.40
CA LEU A 93 4.14 6.40 -25.65
C LEU A 93 5.65 6.52 -25.94
N PHE A 94 6.50 5.78 -25.22
CA PHE A 94 7.95 6.01 -25.25
C PHE A 94 8.76 4.98 -26.05
N TYR A 95 8.24 3.76 -26.23
CA TYR A 95 9.07 2.63 -26.71
C TYR A 95 8.59 2.00 -28.02
N LEU A 96 7.45 2.42 -28.59
CA LEU A 96 6.86 1.79 -29.78
C LEU A 96 6.72 2.71 -30.99
N LEU A 97 6.94 2.11 -32.17
CA LEU A 97 6.70 2.79 -33.45
C LEU A 97 5.20 2.89 -33.78
N PRO A 98 4.76 3.87 -34.59
CA PRO A 98 3.34 4.08 -34.92
C PRO A 98 2.60 2.85 -35.45
N HIS A 99 3.29 1.91 -36.11
CA HIS A 99 2.68 0.69 -36.62
C HIS A 99 2.49 -0.40 -35.56
N GLN A 100 3.38 -0.47 -34.55
CA GLN A 100 3.30 -1.46 -33.46
C GLN A 100 2.18 -1.11 -32.49
N ARG A 101 1.89 0.18 -32.30
CA ARG A 101 0.77 0.67 -31.46
C ARG A 101 -0.61 0.22 -31.95
N ARG A 102 -0.75 -0.12 -33.23
CA ARG A 102 -2.03 -0.56 -33.82
C ARG A 102 -2.29 -2.06 -33.66
N TRP A 103 -1.39 -2.81 -33.01
CA TRP A 103 -1.59 -4.24 -32.76
C TRP A 103 -2.45 -4.45 -31.52
N GLN A 104 -3.77 -4.55 -31.72
CA GLN A 104 -4.75 -4.77 -30.66
C GLN A 104 -4.49 -6.00 -29.79
N ILE A 105 -3.79 -7.01 -30.32
CA ILE A 105 -3.42 -8.22 -29.57
C ILE A 105 -2.42 -7.88 -28.45
N TRP A 106 -1.54 -6.91 -28.67
CA TRP A 106 -0.51 -6.51 -27.71
C TRP A 106 -0.92 -5.29 -26.88
N PHE A 107 -1.68 -4.38 -27.48
CA PHE A 107 -2.19 -3.15 -26.86
C PHE A 107 -3.71 -3.10 -27.02
N PRO A 108 -4.46 -3.73 -26.09
CA PRO A 108 -5.91 -3.68 -26.14
C PRO A 108 -6.39 -2.26 -25.85
N GLU A 109 -7.43 -1.83 -26.55
CA GLU A 109 -8.06 -0.53 -26.34
C GLU A 109 -8.78 -0.45 -24.99
N VAL A 110 -9.29 -1.59 -24.50
CA VAL A 110 -10.04 -1.68 -23.24
C VAL A 110 -9.55 -2.85 -22.38
N ILE A 111 -9.53 -2.64 -21.06
CA ILE A 111 -9.22 -3.68 -20.07
C ILE A 111 -10.49 -3.99 -19.29
N HIS A 112 -10.94 -5.24 -19.34
CA HIS A 112 -12.15 -5.68 -18.66
C HIS A 112 -11.88 -6.04 -17.19
N TYR A 113 -12.69 -5.49 -16.29
CA TYR A 113 -12.74 -5.88 -14.88
C TYR A 113 -14.15 -6.31 -14.51
N TYR A 114 -14.25 -7.44 -13.81
CA TYR A 114 -15.53 -7.99 -13.35
C TYR A 114 -15.72 -7.61 -11.88
N VAL A 115 -16.88 -7.05 -11.57
CA VAL A 115 -17.23 -6.62 -10.21
C VAL A 115 -18.59 -7.18 -9.83
N ASP A 116 -18.77 -7.45 -8.55
CA ASP A 116 -20.07 -7.80 -7.99
C ASP A 116 -21.03 -6.60 -8.04
N VAL A 117 -22.18 -6.80 -8.67
CA VAL A 117 -23.19 -5.76 -8.91
C VAL A 117 -23.68 -5.11 -7.61
N ASN A 118 -23.83 -5.89 -6.52
CA ASN A 118 -24.32 -5.35 -5.25
C ASN A 118 -23.25 -4.50 -4.57
N LYS A 119 -21.99 -4.97 -4.55
CA LYS A 119 -20.88 -4.19 -4.01
C LYS A 119 -20.70 -2.88 -4.78
N THR A 120 -20.78 -2.92 -6.12
CA THR A 120 -20.71 -1.71 -6.95
C THR A 120 -21.83 -0.74 -6.65
N ARG A 121 -23.07 -1.23 -6.46
CA ARG A 121 -24.20 -0.36 -6.13
C ARG A 121 -23.97 0.38 -4.81
N ILE A 122 -23.59 -0.34 -3.76
CA ILE A 122 -23.34 0.24 -2.43
C ILE A 122 -22.25 1.31 -2.50
N GLU A 123 -21.17 1.03 -3.22
CA GLU A 123 -20.04 1.95 -3.31
C GLU A 123 -20.38 3.20 -4.11
N ILE A 124 -21.13 3.09 -5.21
CA ILE A 124 -21.56 4.25 -5.98
C ILE A 124 -22.54 5.12 -5.18
N GLU A 125 -23.46 4.52 -4.43
CA GLU A 125 -24.34 5.27 -3.52
C GLU A 125 -23.54 6.01 -2.44
N ARG A 126 -22.48 5.39 -1.90
CA ARG A 126 -21.55 6.02 -0.96
C ARG A 126 -20.85 7.23 -1.59
N LEU A 127 -20.23 7.06 -2.77
CA LEU A 127 -19.54 8.12 -3.50
C LEU A 127 -20.47 9.30 -3.82
N ILE A 128 -21.71 9.02 -4.21
CA ILE A 128 -22.72 10.05 -4.47
C ILE A 128 -23.04 10.83 -3.19
N LYS A 129 -23.22 10.14 -2.07
CA LYS A 129 -23.56 10.74 -0.77
C LYS A 129 -22.42 11.60 -0.21
N GLU A 130 -21.19 11.16 -0.39
CA GLU A 130 -20.00 11.87 0.06
C GLU A 130 -19.56 13.00 -0.90
N GLY A 131 -20.18 13.07 -2.08
CA GLY A 131 -19.84 14.08 -3.10
C GLY A 131 -18.57 13.77 -3.89
N GLU A 132 -18.00 12.58 -3.74
CA GLU A 132 -16.80 12.10 -4.43
C GLU A 132 -17.10 11.56 -5.85
N TRP A 133 -18.37 11.47 -6.22
CA TRP A 133 -18.78 11.07 -7.56
C TRP A 133 -18.47 12.15 -8.60
N ASP A 134 -17.31 12.04 -9.26
CA ASP A 134 -16.89 12.95 -10.32
C ASP A 134 -17.75 12.76 -11.58
N ASN A 135 -18.36 13.84 -12.05
CA ASN A 135 -19.23 13.87 -13.23
C ASN A 135 -18.60 14.60 -14.43
N LYS A 136 -17.30 14.92 -14.38
CA LYS A 136 -16.59 15.68 -15.43
C LYS A 136 -16.22 14.86 -16.66
N GLU A 137 -15.79 13.62 -16.48
CA GLU A 137 -15.36 12.73 -17.56
C GLU A 137 -16.25 11.49 -17.68
N PHE A 138 -16.35 10.96 -18.90
CA PHE A 138 -17.11 9.73 -19.20
C PHE A 138 -18.60 9.75 -18.80
N THR A 139 -19.25 10.92 -18.77
CA THR A 139 -20.65 11.10 -18.33
C THR A 139 -21.62 10.11 -18.98
N LYS A 140 -21.50 9.86 -20.30
CA LYS A 140 -22.36 8.89 -21.02
C LYS A 140 -22.20 7.44 -20.52
N MET A 141 -20.99 7.06 -20.11
CA MET A 141 -20.71 5.72 -19.60
C MET A 141 -21.22 5.59 -18.16
N GLN A 142 -21.07 6.65 -17.35
CA GLN A 142 -21.61 6.73 -16.00
C GLN A 142 -23.14 6.64 -15.99
N GLU A 143 -23.83 7.37 -16.87
CA GLU A 143 -25.29 7.30 -17.01
C GLU A 143 -25.76 5.87 -17.31
N LYS A 144 -25.11 5.19 -18.27
CA LYS A 144 -25.40 3.79 -18.59
C LYS A 144 -25.14 2.85 -17.41
N LEU A 145 -24.07 3.09 -16.66
CA LEU A 145 -23.76 2.31 -15.47
C LEU A 145 -24.85 2.46 -14.40
N LEU A 146 -25.28 3.70 -14.12
CA LEU A 146 -26.35 3.99 -13.16
C LEU A 146 -27.67 3.37 -13.59
N GLU A 147 -28.00 3.42 -14.88
CA GLU A 147 -29.18 2.76 -15.46
C GLU A 147 -29.12 1.23 -15.26
N GLN A 148 -27.99 0.60 -15.58
CA GLN A 148 -27.78 -0.84 -15.38
C GLN A 148 -27.86 -1.25 -13.91
N LEU A 149 -27.36 -0.41 -13.00
CA LEU A 149 -27.40 -0.65 -11.55
C LEU A 149 -28.74 -0.26 -10.92
N GLN A 150 -29.64 0.37 -11.68
CA GLN A 150 -30.94 0.89 -11.25
C GLN A 150 -30.84 1.95 -10.14
N ILE A 151 -29.76 2.74 -10.15
CA ILE A 151 -29.53 3.83 -9.19
C ILE A 151 -30.17 5.09 -9.74
N LYS A 152 -31.10 5.70 -8.98
CA LYS A 152 -31.66 7.01 -9.32
C LYS A 152 -30.71 8.10 -8.85
N TYR A 153 -29.87 8.59 -9.76
CA TYR A 153 -28.99 9.73 -9.51
C TYR A 153 -29.32 10.86 -10.48
N ASN A 154 -29.60 12.04 -9.92
CA ASN A 154 -29.76 13.27 -10.69
C ASN A 154 -28.50 14.13 -10.52
N PRO A 155 -27.62 14.23 -11.53
CA PRO A 155 -26.38 15.01 -11.42
C PRO A 155 -26.63 16.49 -11.14
N ASN A 156 -27.83 16.99 -11.44
CA ASN A 156 -28.21 18.37 -11.19
C ASN A 156 -28.47 18.65 -9.70
N ASP A 157 -28.79 17.63 -8.89
CA ASP A 157 -29.08 17.82 -7.46
C ASP A 157 -27.80 18.17 -6.69
N ASN A 158 -26.66 17.55 -7.00
CA ASN A 158 -25.38 17.86 -6.37
C ASN A 158 -24.90 19.28 -6.72
N LYS A 159 -25.09 19.72 -7.97
CA LYS A 159 -24.75 21.09 -8.39
C LYS A 159 -25.60 22.12 -7.63
N VAL A 160 -26.90 21.85 -7.46
CA VAL A 160 -27.81 22.71 -6.69
C VAL A 160 -27.45 22.72 -5.20
N ILE A 161 -26.95 21.61 -4.65
CA ILE A 161 -26.48 21.55 -3.25
C ILE A 161 -25.18 22.35 -3.09
N LEU A 162 -24.21 22.21 -4.00
CA LEU A 162 -22.96 23.00 -3.98
C LEU A 162 -23.24 24.50 -4.08
N GLU A 163 -24.09 24.93 -5.02
CA GLU A 163 -24.47 26.35 -5.17
C GLU A 163 -25.20 26.88 -3.92
N LYS A 164 -25.93 26.03 -3.19
CA LYS A 164 -26.55 26.40 -1.91
C LYS A 164 -25.54 26.49 -0.77
N LEU A 165 -24.51 25.64 -0.77
CA LEU A 165 -23.43 25.65 0.23
C LEU A 165 -22.55 26.88 0.09
N GLU A 166 -22.12 27.23 -1.14
CA GLU A 166 -21.36 28.46 -1.40
C GLU A 166 -22.12 29.70 -0.92
N LYS A 167 -23.43 29.78 -1.20
CA LYS A 167 -24.29 30.86 -0.71
C LYS A 167 -24.44 30.89 0.82
N LEU A 168 -24.25 29.76 1.50
CA LEU A 168 -24.30 29.67 2.96
C LEU A 168 -22.98 30.16 3.58
N GLU A 169 -21.84 29.77 3.00
CA GLU A 169 -20.52 30.26 3.40
C GLU A 169 -20.41 31.77 3.26
N GLU A 170 -20.84 32.34 2.12
CA GLU A 170 -20.85 33.80 1.94
C GLU A 170 -21.71 34.52 3.00
N LYS A 171 -22.81 33.90 3.43
CA LYS A 171 -23.67 34.46 4.48
C LYS A 171 -23.02 34.37 5.85
N LEU A 172 -22.34 33.27 6.16
CA LEU A 172 -21.58 33.08 7.40
C LEU A 172 -20.47 34.12 7.52
N GLU A 173 -19.69 34.35 6.46
CA GLU A 173 -18.59 35.32 6.47
C GLU A 173 -19.09 36.76 6.68
N LYS A 174 -20.27 37.11 6.12
CA LYS A 174 -20.93 38.40 6.37
C LYS A 174 -21.39 38.54 7.82
N LEU A 175 -21.88 37.45 8.42
CA LEU A 175 -22.33 37.42 9.81
C LEU A 175 -21.15 37.57 10.78
N GLU A 176 -20.03 36.93 10.51
CA GLU A 176 -18.79 37.07 11.29
C GLU A 176 -18.27 38.52 11.26
N LYS A 177 -18.23 39.15 10.08
CA LYS A 177 -17.83 40.58 9.95
C LYS A 177 -18.73 41.51 10.77
N LEU A 178 -20.04 41.31 10.74
CA LEU A 178 -21.00 42.08 11.56
C LEU A 178 -20.79 41.87 13.07
N LEU A 179 -20.45 40.66 13.48
CA LEU A 179 -20.20 40.32 14.89
C LEU A 179 -18.93 41.01 15.41
N GLU A 180 -17.86 41.04 14.62
CA GLU A 180 -16.63 41.78 14.93
C GLU A 180 -16.88 43.29 15.02
N GLU A 181 -17.66 43.87 14.11
CA GLU A 181 -18.04 45.30 14.16
C GLU A 181 -18.85 45.67 15.40
N ILE A 182 -19.73 44.80 15.87
CA ILE A 182 -20.49 45.00 17.12
C ILE A 182 -19.58 44.90 18.34
N ARG A 183 -18.60 43.99 18.32
CA ARG A 183 -17.68 43.74 19.43
C ARG A 183 -16.61 44.82 19.59
N ALA A 184 -16.31 45.56 18.53
CA ALA A 184 -15.38 46.68 18.52
C ALA A 184 -16.01 48.02 18.96
N LYS A 185 -17.32 48.04 19.25
CA LYS A 185 -18.08 49.18 19.77
C LYS A 185 -18.29 49.08 21.28
#